data_AF-A0A2E6TKL9-F1
#
_entry.id   AF-A0A2E6TKL9-F1
#
_cell.length_a   1.000
_cell.length_b   1.000
_cell.length_c   1.000
_cell.angle_alpha   90.00
_cell.angle_beta   90.00
_cell.angle_gamma   90.00
#
_symmetry.space_group_name_H-M   'P 1'
#
loop_
_entity.id
_entity.type
_entity.pdbx_description
1 polymer ?
#
loop_
_entity_poly.entity_id
_entity_poly.type
_entity_poly.pdbx_seq_one_letter_code
_entity_poly.pdbx_strand_id
1 'polypeptide(L)' 'MAQNKKAKPAKHNSTGKTTKKGITAKTNDPKYVYDFGKKTDGDAKQRELLGGKGANLAEMAKIGLPV' A
#
# COMPACT_ATOMS: atom_id res chain seq x y z
N MET A 1 47.12 7.42 -7.13
CA MET A 1 45.90 6.91 -7.81
C MET A 1 44.90 6.49 -6.74
N ALA A 2 43.62 6.71 -7.01
CA ALA A 2 42.61 7.19 -6.06
C ALA A 2 42.09 6.17 -5.03
N GLN A 3 41.59 6.74 -3.94
CA GLN A 3 41.04 6.12 -2.75
C GLN A 3 39.68 5.46 -3.04
N ASN A 4 39.49 4.22 -2.61
CA ASN A 4 38.19 3.55 -2.60
C ASN A 4 37.75 3.37 -1.13
N LYS A 5 36.93 4.30 -0.62
CA LYS A 5 36.32 4.17 0.72
C LYS A 5 34.91 4.76 0.76
N LYS A 6 33.93 3.84 0.71
CA LYS A 6 32.57 3.86 1.28
C LYS A 6 31.85 5.21 1.39
N ALA A 7 30.89 5.44 0.50
CA ALA A 7 29.78 6.37 0.71
C ALA A 7 28.50 5.63 1.16
N LYS A 8 28.17 5.86 2.44
CA LYS A 8 26.87 5.97 3.13
C LYS A 8 25.68 5.02 2.78
N PRO A 9 25.07 4.36 3.78
CA PRO A 9 23.92 3.46 3.62
C PRO A 9 22.60 4.23 3.48
N ALA A 10 21.80 3.93 2.44
CA ALA A 10 20.41 4.34 2.38
C ALA A 10 19.56 3.39 3.24
N LYS A 11 19.47 3.73 4.52
CA LYS A 11 18.58 3.12 5.50
C LYS A 11 17.17 3.67 5.30
N HIS A 12 16.29 2.92 4.64
CA HIS A 12 14.84 3.06 4.88
C HIS A 12 14.39 1.89 5.76
N ASN A 13 14.39 2.16 7.06
CA ASN A 13 13.71 1.37 8.06
C ASN A 13 12.20 1.48 7.82
N SER A 14 11.57 0.43 7.28
CA SER A 14 10.11 0.26 7.40
C SER A 14 9.80 -0.47 8.71
N THR A 15 10.06 0.19 9.84
CA THR A 15 9.46 -0.16 11.13
C THR A 15 8.09 0.49 11.20
N GLY A 16 7.03 -0.30 10.97
CA GLY A 16 5.63 0.10 11.09
C GLY A 16 4.76 -1.10 11.45
N LYS A 17 4.32 -1.09 12.70
CA LYS A 17 3.60 -2.11 13.47
C LYS A 17 2.15 -2.32 12.97
N THR A 18 1.60 -3.49 13.30
CA THR A 18 0.15 -3.87 13.43
C THR A 18 -0.65 -4.01 12.12
N THR A 19 -1.64 -4.89 11.94
CA THR A 19 -2.44 -5.77 12.81
C THR A 19 -2.78 -7.05 12.02
N LYS A 20 -2.81 -8.19 12.71
CA LYS A 20 -3.40 -9.44 12.21
C LYS A 20 -4.91 -9.19 12.01
N LYS A 21 -5.35 -8.89 10.78
CA LYS A 21 -6.78 -8.81 10.46
C LYS A 21 -7.28 -10.24 10.21
N GLY A 22 -8.24 -10.65 11.03
CA GLY A 22 -8.70 -12.04 11.17
C GLY A 22 -8.95 -12.76 9.85
N ILE A 23 -8.51 -14.01 9.80
CA ILE A 23 -8.78 -14.97 8.73
C ILE A 23 -10.28 -15.31 8.83
N THR A 24 -11.11 -14.51 8.18
CA THR A 24 -12.44 -14.95 7.76
C THR A 24 -12.25 -15.46 6.35
N ALA A 25 -12.36 -16.78 6.18
CA ALA A 25 -12.24 -17.43 4.88
C ALA A 25 -13.36 -16.94 3.97
N LYS A 26 -13.08 -15.88 3.21
CA LYS A 26 -13.91 -15.47 2.07
C LYS A 26 -13.68 -16.49 0.97
N THR A 27 -14.75 -17.12 0.49
CA THR A 27 -14.75 -17.79 -0.80
C THR A 27 -14.15 -16.83 -1.84
N ASN A 28 -13.14 -17.30 -2.58
CA ASN A 28 -12.33 -16.50 -3.49
C ASN A 28 -13.07 -16.22 -4.80
N ASP A 29 -14.30 -15.73 -4.70
CA ASP A 29 -14.96 -15.13 -5.85
C ASP A 29 -14.20 -13.83 -6.20
N PRO A 30 -13.73 -13.66 -7.44
CA PRO A 30 -12.96 -12.50 -7.84
C PRO A 30 -13.77 -11.22 -7.63
N LYS A 31 -13.20 -10.28 -6.86
CA LYS A 31 -13.80 -8.96 -6.64
C LYS A 31 -13.44 -8.04 -7.80
N TYR A 32 -14.45 -7.62 -8.56
CA TYR A 32 -14.28 -6.74 -9.72
C TYR A 32 -14.51 -5.26 -9.41
N VAL A 33 -15.13 -4.94 -8.26
CA VAL A 33 -15.46 -3.55 -7.86
C VAL A 33 -14.81 -3.25 -6.51
N TYR A 34 -14.11 -2.12 -6.41
CA TYR A 34 -13.40 -1.67 -5.23
C TYR A 34 -13.98 -0.34 -4.73
N ASP A 35 -14.27 -0.25 -3.45
CA ASP A 35 -14.83 0.93 -2.80
C ASP A 35 -13.70 1.85 -2.30
N PHE A 36 -13.89 3.18 -2.40
CA PHE A 36 -12.92 4.19 -1.98
C PHE A 36 -13.63 5.25 -1.13
N GLY A 37 -12.99 5.69 -0.03
CA GLY A 37 -13.55 6.68 0.90
C GLY A 37 -13.55 6.16 2.33
N LYS A 38 -14.68 6.28 3.05
CA LYS A 38 -14.80 5.85 4.47
C LYS A 38 -14.39 4.39 4.70
N LYS A 39 -14.71 3.52 3.74
CA LYS A 39 -14.22 2.15 3.66
C LYS A 39 -13.49 2.04 2.34
N THR A 40 -12.20 1.72 2.42
CA THR A 40 -11.36 1.59 1.24
C THR A 40 -10.95 0.14 1.07
N ASP A 41 -11.34 -0.42 -0.06
CA ASP A 41 -10.82 -1.70 -0.54
C ASP A 41 -9.58 -1.43 -1.39
N GLY A 42 -8.47 -2.08 -1.04
CA GLY A 42 -7.22 -1.97 -1.78
C GLY A 42 -6.21 -0.99 -1.18
N ASP A 43 -5.16 -0.75 -1.94
CA ASP A 43 -3.90 -0.17 -1.46
C ASP A 43 -3.10 0.45 -2.60
N ALA A 44 -2.17 1.35 -2.24
CA ALA A 44 -1.18 1.90 -3.17
C ALA A 44 -0.34 0.83 -3.90
N LYS A 45 -0.29 -0.39 -3.36
CA LYS A 45 0.40 -1.55 -3.95
C LYS A 45 -0.40 -2.23 -5.07
N GLN A 46 -1.72 -2.09 -5.11
CA GLN A 46 -2.58 -2.72 -6.11
C GLN A 46 -2.67 -1.91 -7.41
N ARG A 47 -1.54 -1.38 -7.90
CA ARG A 47 -1.50 -0.51 -9.11
C ARG A 47 -1.88 -1.26 -10.37
N GLU A 48 -1.55 -2.54 -10.46
CA GLU A 48 -1.86 -3.38 -11.60
C GLU A 48 -3.37 -3.70 -11.69
N LEU A 49 -4.06 -3.72 -10.54
CA LEU A 49 -5.48 -4.04 -10.45
C LEU A 49 -6.38 -2.81 -10.48
N LEU A 50 -5.98 -1.73 -9.78
CA LEU A 50 -6.76 -0.49 -9.61
C LEU A 50 -6.29 0.64 -10.54
N GLY A 51 -5.18 0.44 -11.26
CA GLY A 51 -4.50 1.48 -12.01
C GLY A 51 -3.76 2.49 -11.12
N GLY A 52 -3.02 3.41 -11.76
CA GLY A 52 -2.25 4.43 -11.04
C GLY A 52 -3.11 5.43 -10.26
N LYS A 53 -4.29 5.80 -10.78
CA LYS A 53 -5.22 6.74 -10.11
C LYS A 53 -5.98 6.07 -8.96
N GLY A 54 -6.48 4.84 -9.17
CA GLY A 54 -7.18 4.08 -8.13
C GLY A 54 -6.28 3.75 -6.96
N ALA A 55 -5.02 3.37 -7.21
CA ALA A 55 -4.04 3.16 -6.16
C ALA A 55 -3.74 4.45 -5.35
N ASN A 56 -3.73 5.61 -6.00
CA ASN A 56 -3.57 6.90 -5.32
C ASN A 56 -4.80 7.27 -4.48
N LEU A 57 -6.01 7.07 -5.01
CA LEU A 57 -7.25 7.26 -4.26
C LEU A 57 -7.32 6.33 -3.04
N ALA A 58 -6.90 5.08 -3.18
CA ALA A 58 -6.82 4.14 -2.07
C ALA A 58 -5.88 4.62 -0.97
N GLU A 59 -4.72 5.17 -1.34
CA GLU A 59 -3.77 5.75 -0.39
C GLU A 59 -4.37 6.97 0.33
N MET A 60 -4.94 7.91 -0.43
CA MET A 60 -5.57 9.12 0.10
C MET A 60 -6.71 8.78 1.06
N ALA A 61 -7.55 7.82 0.71
CA ALA A 61 -8.63 7.36 1.58
C ALA A 61 -8.10 6.65 2.85
N LYS A 62 -7.00 5.90 2.75
CA LYS A 62 -6.37 5.23 3.90
C LYS A 62 -5.77 6.19 4.91
N ILE A 63 -5.23 7.31 4.45
CA ILE A 63 -4.71 8.38 5.33
C ILE A 63 -5.83 9.29 5.87
N GLY A 64 -7.09 9.04 5.49
CA GLY A 64 -8.25 9.75 6.02
C GLY A 64 -8.49 11.12 5.38
N LEU A 65 -7.95 11.37 4.18
CA LEU A 65 -8.36 12.55 3.41
C LEU A 65 -9.82 12.37 2.94
N PRO A 66 -10.61 13.45 2.88
CA PRO A 66 -11.93 13.41 2.28
C PRO A 66 -11.78 13.20 0.78
N VAL A 67 -12.07 11.99 0.33
CA VAL A 67 -12.09 11.58 -1.08
C VAL A 67 -13.41 10.92 -1.44
#